data_AF-A0A0Q7Z3N8-F1
#
_entry.id   AF-A0A0Q7Z3N8-F1
#
_cell.length_a   1.000
_cell.length_b   1.000
_cell.length_c   1.000
_cell.angle_alpha   90.00
_cell.angle_beta   90.00
_cell.angle_gamma   90.00
#
_symmetry.space_group_name_H-M   'P 1'
#
loop_
_entity.id
_entity.type
_entity.pdbx_description
1 polymer ?
#
loop_
_entity_poly.entity_id
_entity_poly.type
_entity_poly.pdbx_seq_one_letter_code
_entity_poly.pdbx_strand_id
1 'polypeptide(L)'
;MGGMGSRPRVRAPELRGRGWLNTDGPLTLRDLRGRIVLLDFWTFCCINCLHVLDELREVEEEFADELVIIGVHSPKFAHEADPDALAAAVERYAVAHPVLDDPELVTWQAYTARAWPTLVLIDPEGYVVAHYAGEGHAHAISAMVRELVETHGGKGTLQPGDSPYVPPEPEQTDLRFPARAIALPDGHLLVADAGHHQVVELDGEVVVRRFDGFREPNGLCLLPDDVAAEVGYDVVVADTVNHRLAGLTLATGEVRTLAGDGTQAMQGDGVERLSSPWDVAWWQGNVWVAMAGIHQLWTFDPRTGDVAVAAGTTNEGLLDGPLEDAWFAQTSGLAADGERLWLADAETSSLRYVDAGEVHTAIGHGLFDFGFKDGGRDDARLQHPLGVAVLPDGTIGVCDTYNGALRRFDPATGQLTTIATGLGEPSGLLVDGDTAYVVESAAHRVVEVSLESTGADTGFEARTQRPVTEIGATVELRVPFTPPPGQKVDDRFGPSSQLIVTATPPSLIRGGDGRTTDLVRTLELDPMVGEGVLHVAARAASCDADGGEGAACHMHQQDWGVPVRITPDGEADLVLPLGARAVDS
;
A
#
# COMPACT_ATOMS: atom_id res chain seq x y z
N MET A 1 -4.21 -1.87 -47.49
CA MET A 1 -4.60 -2.70 -46.33
C MET A 1 -3.45 -3.65 -46.07
N GLY A 2 -2.44 -3.21 -45.33
CA GLY A 2 -1.41 -4.10 -44.82
C GLY A 2 -1.98 -4.81 -43.59
N GLY A 3 -2.01 -6.14 -43.60
CA GLY A 3 -2.47 -6.91 -42.45
C GLY A 3 -1.58 -6.62 -41.25
N MET A 4 -2.18 -6.11 -40.17
CA MET A 4 -1.55 -6.18 -38.85
C MET A 4 -1.39 -7.66 -38.52
N GLY A 5 -0.14 -8.14 -38.51
CA GLY A 5 0.15 -9.52 -38.13
C GLY A 5 -0.38 -9.78 -36.72
N SER A 6 -1.09 -10.90 -36.55
CA SER A 6 -1.55 -11.39 -35.25
C SER A 6 -0.37 -11.41 -34.27
N ARG A 7 -0.50 -10.73 -33.13
CA ARG A 7 0.51 -10.83 -32.07
C ARG A 7 0.57 -12.29 -31.58
N PRO A 8 1.76 -12.83 -31.32
CA PRO A 8 1.88 -14.20 -30.84
C PRO A 8 1.22 -14.35 -29.45
N ARG A 9 0.36 -15.37 -29.28
CA ARG A 9 -0.20 -15.74 -27.97
C ARG A 9 0.92 -16.20 -27.05
N VAL A 10 0.97 -15.63 -25.85
CA VAL A 10 1.99 -15.95 -24.84
C VAL A 10 1.45 -17.02 -23.90
N ARG A 11 2.15 -18.16 -23.82
CA ARG A 11 1.84 -19.19 -22.83
C ARG A 11 2.22 -18.68 -21.46
N ALA A 12 1.29 -18.78 -20.51
CA ALA A 12 1.53 -18.47 -19.11
C ALA A 12 2.69 -19.35 -18.56
N PRO A 13 3.78 -18.74 -18.06
CA PRO A 13 4.85 -19.47 -17.38
C PRO A 13 4.34 -20.21 -16.15
N GLU A 14 4.89 -21.40 -15.87
CA GLU A 14 4.49 -22.14 -14.67
C GLU A 14 4.81 -21.36 -13.38
N LEU A 15 3.95 -21.51 -12.39
CA LEU A 15 4.07 -20.85 -11.09
C LEU A 15 5.14 -21.53 -10.24
N ARG A 16 6.11 -20.75 -9.75
CA ARG A 16 7.24 -21.22 -8.95
C ARG A 16 7.44 -20.32 -7.73
N GLY A 17 7.52 -20.95 -6.57
CA GLY A 17 7.75 -20.28 -5.29
C GLY A 17 8.17 -21.28 -4.22
N ARG A 18 8.37 -20.80 -3.00
CA ARG A 18 8.76 -21.60 -1.83
C ARG A 18 7.64 -22.54 -1.39
N GLY A 19 6.39 -22.08 -1.42
CA GLY A 19 5.24 -22.82 -0.94
C GLY A 19 3.91 -22.15 -1.28
N TRP A 20 2.82 -22.77 -0.81
CA TRP A 20 1.46 -22.28 -0.98
C TRP A 20 0.79 -22.12 0.38
N LEU A 21 -0.02 -21.07 0.52
CA LEU A 21 -0.98 -20.89 1.60
C LEU A 21 -2.40 -20.97 1.02
N ASN A 22 -3.36 -21.23 1.91
CA ASN A 22 -4.78 -21.35 1.57
C ASN A 22 -5.12 -22.42 0.52
N THR A 23 -4.35 -23.52 0.49
CA THR A 23 -4.60 -24.67 -0.39
C THR A 23 -4.25 -25.98 0.30
N ASP A 24 -4.85 -27.10 -0.13
CA ASP A 24 -4.52 -28.46 0.36
C ASP A 24 -3.18 -29.00 -0.18
N GLY A 25 -2.55 -28.26 -1.10
CA GLY A 25 -1.28 -28.64 -1.72
C GLY A 25 -0.86 -27.71 -2.86
N PRO A 26 0.29 -27.97 -3.49
CA PRO A 26 0.78 -27.13 -4.58
C PRO A 26 -0.16 -27.13 -5.79
N LEU A 27 -0.44 -25.94 -6.31
CA LEU A 27 -1.21 -25.77 -7.55
C LEU A 27 -0.27 -25.65 -8.76
N THR A 28 -0.71 -26.15 -9.92
CA THR A 28 -0.06 -25.90 -11.20
C THR A 28 -1.04 -25.29 -12.20
N LEU A 29 -0.55 -24.53 -13.19
CA LEU A 29 -1.41 -24.02 -14.27
C LEU A 29 -2.07 -25.15 -15.08
N ARG A 30 -1.51 -26.36 -15.03
CA ARG A 30 -2.13 -27.53 -15.65
C ARG A 30 -3.39 -27.97 -14.91
N ASP A 31 -3.39 -27.90 -13.58
CA ASP A 31 -4.54 -28.29 -12.76
C ASP A 31 -5.70 -27.31 -12.91
N LEU A 32 -5.39 -26.05 -13.25
CA LEU A 32 -6.34 -24.97 -13.47
C LEU A 32 -6.80 -24.84 -14.93
N ARG A 33 -6.44 -25.79 -15.82
CA ARG A 33 -6.94 -25.79 -17.20
C ARG A 33 -8.46 -25.86 -17.21
N GLY A 34 -9.09 -25.02 -18.01
CA GLY A 34 -10.54 -24.88 -18.05
C GLY A 34 -11.07 -23.78 -17.13
N ARG A 35 -10.26 -23.22 -16.23
CA ARG A 35 -10.61 -22.06 -15.40
C ARG A 35 -9.98 -20.79 -15.96
N ILE A 36 -10.62 -19.65 -15.75
CA ILE A 36 -9.95 -18.36 -15.90
C ILE A 36 -9.08 -18.17 -14.66
N VAL A 37 -7.84 -17.74 -14.82
CA VAL A 37 -6.93 -17.50 -13.69
C VAL A 37 -6.50 -16.05 -13.66
N LEU A 38 -6.65 -15.39 -12.52
CA LEU A 38 -6.11 -14.06 -12.27
C LEU A 38 -4.94 -14.18 -11.29
N LEU A 39 -3.74 -13.80 -11.73
CA LEU A 39 -2.59 -13.67 -10.85
C LEU A 39 -2.55 -12.23 -10.31
N ASP A 40 -2.49 -12.09 -8.99
CA ASP A 40 -2.26 -10.82 -8.30
C ASP A 40 -0.84 -10.80 -7.72
N PHE A 41 0.06 -10.04 -8.33
CA PHE A 41 1.41 -9.85 -7.82
C PHE A 41 1.41 -8.76 -6.76
N TRP A 42 1.49 -9.17 -5.51
CA TRP A 42 1.25 -8.30 -4.35
C TRP A 42 2.36 -8.43 -3.30
N THR A 43 2.39 -7.46 -2.39
CA THR A 43 3.23 -7.45 -1.19
C THR A 43 2.41 -6.82 -0.07
N PHE A 44 2.56 -7.29 1.17
CA PHE A 44 1.60 -6.98 2.23
C PHE A 44 1.86 -5.63 2.94
N CYS A 45 2.98 -4.97 2.65
CA CYS A 45 3.26 -3.61 3.11
C CYS A 45 2.53 -2.53 2.30
N CYS A 46 2.27 -2.79 1.01
CA CYS A 46 1.87 -1.78 0.04
C CYS A 46 0.37 -1.50 0.09
N ILE A 47 -0.01 -0.26 0.39
CA ILE A 47 -1.42 0.14 0.49
C ILE A 47 -2.20 -0.09 -0.81
N ASN A 48 -1.55 0.09 -1.98
CA ASN A 48 -2.19 -0.17 -3.27
C ASN A 48 -2.51 -1.66 -3.46
N CYS A 49 -1.68 -2.56 -2.95
CA CYS A 49 -1.99 -3.99 -2.93
C CYS A 49 -3.19 -4.28 -2.03
N LEU A 50 -3.28 -3.63 -0.86
CA LEU A 50 -4.41 -3.83 0.05
C LEU A 50 -5.73 -3.35 -0.57
N HIS A 51 -5.74 -2.21 -1.27
CA HIS A 51 -6.91 -1.76 -2.04
C HIS A 51 -7.32 -2.79 -3.10
N VAL A 52 -6.36 -3.35 -3.84
CA VAL A 52 -6.65 -4.39 -4.83
C VAL A 52 -7.23 -5.65 -4.19
N LEU A 53 -6.74 -6.07 -3.02
CA LEU A 53 -7.36 -7.20 -2.30
C LEU A 53 -8.84 -6.93 -2.02
N ASP A 54 -9.21 -5.74 -1.55
CA ASP A 54 -10.61 -5.37 -1.32
C ASP A 54 -11.42 -5.28 -2.61
N GLU A 55 -10.87 -4.68 -3.66
CA GLU A 55 -11.49 -4.60 -4.99
C GLU A 55 -11.79 -5.99 -5.59
N LEU A 56 -10.88 -6.94 -5.39
CA LEU A 56 -11.00 -8.29 -5.95
C LEU A 56 -12.02 -9.17 -5.23
N ARG A 57 -12.43 -8.85 -3.99
CA ARG A 57 -13.43 -9.63 -3.24
C ARG A 57 -14.76 -9.75 -3.99
N GLU A 58 -15.25 -8.63 -4.55
CA GLU A 58 -16.50 -8.63 -5.34
C GLU A 58 -16.35 -9.40 -6.66
N VAL A 59 -15.18 -9.30 -7.29
CA VAL A 59 -14.87 -10.01 -8.54
C VAL A 59 -14.80 -11.53 -8.30
N GLU A 60 -14.16 -11.93 -7.21
CA GLU A 60 -14.08 -13.33 -6.80
C GLU A 60 -15.46 -13.92 -6.50
N GLU A 61 -16.32 -13.18 -5.81
CA GLU A 61 -17.70 -13.61 -5.54
C GLU A 61 -18.54 -13.69 -6.82
N GLU A 62 -18.44 -12.71 -7.72
CA GLU A 62 -19.22 -12.67 -8.98
C GLU A 62 -18.89 -13.87 -9.89
N PHE A 63 -17.62 -14.28 -9.96
CA PHE A 63 -17.13 -15.29 -10.89
C PHE A 63 -16.59 -16.56 -10.21
N ALA A 64 -17.09 -16.89 -9.01
CA ALA A 64 -16.55 -17.97 -8.19
C ALA A 64 -16.48 -19.34 -8.91
N ASP A 65 -17.41 -19.60 -9.83
CA ASP A 65 -17.48 -20.86 -10.58
C ASP A 65 -16.45 -20.88 -11.74
N GLU A 66 -16.12 -19.74 -12.34
CA GLU A 66 -15.28 -19.65 -13.55
C GLU A 66 -13.85 -19.20 -13.28
N LEU A 67 -13.67 -18.28 -12.32
CA LEU A 67 -12.42 -17.61 -11.98
C LEU A 67 -11.72 -18.30 -10.80
N VAL A 68 -10.40 -18.30 -10.83
CA VAL A 68 -9.53 -18.58 -9.68
C VAL A 68 -8.55 -17.43 -9.55
N ILE A 69 -8.56 -16.74 -8.42
CA ILE A 69 -7.56 -15.74 -8.08
C ILE A 69 -6.39 -16.42 -7.38
N ILE A 70 -5.16 -16.01 -7.69
CA ILE A 70 -3.94 -16.47 -7.01
C ILE A 70 -3.12 -15.25 -6.65
N GLY A 71 -2.95 -15.01 -5.35
CA GLY A 71 -2.03 -14.00 -4.85
C GLY A 71 -0.60 -14.50 -4.95
N VAL A 72 0.22 -13.94 -5.83
CA VAL A 72 1.66 -14.19 -5.95
C VAL A 72 2.39 -13.20 -5.05
N HIS A 73 2.60 -13.57 -3.80
CA HIS A 73 3.29 -12.74 -2.82
C HIS A 73 4.77 -12.58 -3.19
N SER A 74 5.17 -11.36 -3.51
CA SER A 74 6.48 -11.00 -4.05
C SER A 74 7.06 -9.88 -3.18
N PRO A 75 7.92 -10.18 -2.18
CA PRO A 75 8.24 -9.26 -1.10
C PRO A 75 9.01 -8.01 -1.56
N LYS A 76 8.66 -6.84 -1.00
CA LYS A 76 9.44 -5.60 -1.13
C LYS A 76 10.51 -5.51 -0.03
N PHE A 77 10.16 -5.79 1.22
CA PHE A 77 11.03 -5.74 2.39
C PHE A 77 11.59 -7.11 2.78
N ALA A 78 12.67 -7.11 3.56
CA ALA A 78 13.29 -8.34 4.04
C ALA A 78 12.36 -9.15 4.97
N HIS A 79 11.59 -8.46 5.83
CA HIS A 79 10.59 -9.08 6.72
C HIS A 79 9.50 -9.83 5.94
N GLU A 80 9.08 -9.29 4.79
CA GLU A 80 8.03 -9.92 3.98
C GLU A 80 8.45 -11.28 3.39
N ALA A 81 9.76 -11.58 3.32
CA ALA A 81 10.25 -12.89 2.90
C ALA A 81 10.13 -13.97 4.00
N ASP A 82 9.81 -13.60 5.25
CA ASP A 82 9.56 -14.53 6.34
C ASP A 82 8.20 -15.25 6.12
N PRO A 83 8.17 -16.59 6.07
CA PRO A 83 6.92 -17.33 5.87
C PRO A 83 5.89 -17.11 6.99
N ASP A 84 6.34 -16.89 8.23
CA ASP A 84 5.42 -16.68 9.36
C ASP A 84 4.80 -15.28 9.29
N ALA A 85 5.57 -14.27 8.86
CA ALA A 85 5.05 -12.93 8.60
C ALA A 85 4.03 -12.93 7.44
N LEU A 86 4.32 -13.66 6.35
CA LEU A 86 3.38 -13.83 5.25
C LEU A 86 2.09 -14.50 5.72
N ALA A 87 2.16 -15.57 6.51
CA ALA A 87 0.98 -16.23 7.05
C ALA A 87 0.13 -15.29 7.92
N ALA A 88 0.79 -14.50 8.79
CA ALA A 88 0.14 -13.49 9.61
C ALA A 88 -0.53 -12.38 8.77
N ALA A 89 0.10 -11.96 7.66
CA ALA A 89 -0.46 -10.96 6.76
C ALA A 89 -1.66 -11.48 5.96
N VAL A 90 -1.57 -12.70 5.43
CA VAL A 90 -2.68 -13.40 4.75
C VAL A 90 -3.90 -13.47 5.65
N GLU A 91 -3.69 -13.76 6.93
CA GLU A 91 -4.74 -13.78 7.93
C GLU A 91 -5.26 -12.38 8.26
N ARG A 92 -4.37 -11.42 8.54
CA ARG A 92 -4.71 -10.04 8.92
C ARG A 92 -5.64 -9.38 7.91
N TYR A 93 -5.34 -9.53 6.62
CA TYR A 93 -6.10 -8.92 5.53
C TYR A 93 -7.19 -9.85 4.96
N ALA A 94 -7.45 -10.97 5.63
CA ALA A 94 -8.46 -11.96 5.27
C ALA A 94 -8.42 -12.36 3.79
N VAL A 95 -7.22 -12.69 3.29
CA VAL A 95 -7.01 -13.10 1.89
C VAL A 95 -7.68 -14.44 1.65
N ALA A 96 -8.79 -14.42 0.89
CA ALA A 96 -9.70 -15.55 0.72
C ALA A 96 -9.43 -16.42 -0.54
N HIS A 97 -8.21 -16.34 -1.08
CA HIS A 97 -7.78 -17.10 -2.25
C HIS A 97 -6.41 -17.76 -2.03
N PRO A 98 -6.01 -18.73 -2.88
CA PRO A 98 -4.67 -19.31 -2.87
C PRO A 98 -3.56 -18.26 -2.93
N VAL A 99 -2.52 -18.45 -2.11
CA VAL A 99 -1.34 -17.57 -2.11
C VAL A 99 -0.09 -18.37 -2.42
N LEU A 100 0.65 -17.96 -3.45
CA LEU A 100 1.98 -18.44 -3.78
C LEU A 100 3.02 -17.54 -3.12
N ASP A 101 3.91 -18.14 -2.34
CA ASP A 101 5.02 -17.46 -1.68
C ASP A 101 6.25 -17.43 -2.62
N ASP A 102 6.55 -16.27 -3.22
CA ASP A 102 7.63 -16.05 -4.21
C ASP A 102 8.76 -15.13 -3.69
N PRO A 103 9.51 -15.53 -2.63
CA PRO A 103 10.48 -14.66 -1.98
C PRO A 103 11.71 -14.34 -2.84
N GLU A 104 11.95 -15.13 -3.89
CA GLU A 104 13.06 -14.96 -4.84
C GLU A 104 12.62 -14.22 -6.13
N LEU A 105 11.37 -13.75 -6.19
CA LEU A 105 10.78 -13.04 -7.34
C LEU A 105 10.87 -13.84 -8.65
N VAL A 106 10.79 -15.18 -8.59
CA VAL A 106 10.93 -16.07 -9.74
C VAL A 106 9.71 -15.99 -10.65
N THR A 107 8.51 -16.10 -10.07
CA THR A 107 7.25 -15.96 -10.81
C THR A 107 7.05 -14.50 -11.21
N TRP A 108 7.35 -13.56 -10.32
CA TRP A 108 7.37 -12.12 -10.63
C TRP A 108 8.16 -11.80 -11.91
N GLN A 109 9.40 -12.32 -12.01
CA GLN A 109 10.24 -12.11 -13.19
C GLN A 109 9.70 -12.83 -14.43
N ALA A 110 9.20 -14.06 -14.28
CA ALA A 110 8.67 -14.85 -15.39
C ALA A 110 7.47 -14.16 -16.08
N TYR A 111 6.66 -13.44 -15.31
CA TYR A 111 5.52 -12.66 -15.80
C TYR A 111 5.85 -11.21 -16.12
N THR A 112 7.13 -10.82 -16.03
CA THR A 112 7.59 -9.44 -16.29
C THR A 112 6.84 -8.40 -15.44
N ALA A 113 6.46 -8.76 -14.22
CA ALA A 113 5.90 -7.80 -13.27
C ALA A 113 6.95 -6.71 -12.94
N ARG A 114 6.47 -5.47 -12.79
CA ARG A 114 7.31 -4.27 -12.61
C ARG A 114 6.74 -3.28 -11.59
N ALA A 115 5.53 -3.51 -11.10
CA ALA A 115 4.84 -2.66 -10.14
C ALA A 115 4.07 -3.52 -9.16
N TRP A 116 3.95 -3.05 -7.93
CA TRP A 116 3.01 -3.59 -6.95
C TRP A 116 1.77 -2.67 -6.94
N PRO A 117 0.55 -3.22 -7.06
CA PRO A 117 0.23 -4.54 -7.58
C PRO A 117 0.41 -4.66 -9.11
N THR A 118 0.53 -5.89 -9.62
CA THR A 118 0.37 -6.20 -11.05
C THR A 118 -0.63 -7.36 -11.19
N LEU A 119 -1.61 -7.23 -12.07
CA LEU A 119 -2.67 -8.21 -12.27
C LEU A 119 -2.52 -8.83 -13.66
N VAL A 120 -2.45 -10.17 -13.74
CA VAL A 120 -2.31 -10.91 -15.00
C VAL A 120 -3.46 -11.90 -15.18
N LEU A 121 -4.23 -11.71 -16.25
CA LEU A 121 -5.35 -12.58 -16.59
C LEU A 121 -4.92 -13.67 -17.58
N ILE A 122 -5.28 -14.90 -17.29
CA ILE A 122 -4.96 -16.11 -18.05
C ILE A 122 -6.27 -16.80 -18.47
N ASP A 123 -6.38 -17.13 -19.76
CA ASP A 123 -7.57 -17.78 -20.30
C ASP A 123 -7.68 -19.28 -19.90
N PRO A 124 -8.85 -19.94 -20.08
CA PRO A 124 -9.03 -21.37 -19.80
C PRO A 124 -8.10 -22.32 -20.57
N GLU A 125 -7.61 -21.87 -21.73
CA GLU A 125 -6.61 -22.60 -22.49
C GLU A 125 -5.20 -22.41 -21.93
N GLY A 126 -5.02 -21.50 -20.96
CA GLY A 126 -3.87 -20.91 -20.28
C GLY A 126 -2.83 -20.24 -21.17
N TYR A 127 -3.31 -19.21 -21.85
CA TYR A 127 -2.55 -18.12 -22.42
C TYR A 127 -2.80 -16.84 -21.63
N VAL A 128 -1.79 -16.00 -21.53
CA VAL A 128 -1.91 -14.66 -20.95
C VAL A 128 -2.71 -13.77 -21.91
N VAL A 129 -3.77 -13.14 -21.41
CA VAL A 129 -4.70 -12.33 -22.22
C VAL A 129 -4.79 -10.86 -21.80
N ALA A 130 -4.47 -10.53 -20.55
CA ALA A 130 -4.43 -9.14 -20.09
C ALA A 130 -3.41 -8.93 -18.97
N HIS A 131 -2.81 -7.73 -18.94
CA HIS A 131 -1.94 -7.22 -17.88
C HIS A 131 -2.46 -5.86 -17.42
N TYR A 132 -2.64 -5.67 -16.11
CA TYR A 132 -2.95 -4.39 -15.48
C TYR A 132 -1.90 -4.09 -14.42
N ALA A 133 -1.45 -2.85 -14.33
CA ALA A 133 -0.53 -2.42 -13.28
C ALA A 133 -1.26 -1.40 -12.40
N GLY A 134 -1.07 -1.52 -11.09
CA GLY A 134 -1.70 -0.65 -10.10
C GLY A 134 -3.08 -1.12 -9.66
N GLU A 135 -3.76 -0.22 -8.96
CA GLU A 135 -5.11 -0.40 -8.40
C GLU A 135 -6.21 0.19 -9.30
N GLY A 136 -7.48 -0.05 -8.98
CA GLY A 136 -8.65 0.51 -9.68
C GLY A 136 -9.15 -0.29 -10.89
N HIS A 137 -8.71 -1.54 -11.05
CA HIS A 137 -8.96 -2.33 -12.26
C HIS A 137 -10.10 -3.34 -12.15
N ALA A 138 -10.79 -3.46 -11.01
CA ALA A 138 -11.89 -4.42 -10.83
C ALA A 138 -12.93 -4.37 -11.96
N HIS A 139 -13.37 -3.17 -12.34
CA HIS A 139 -14.33 -2.98 -13.43
C HIS A 139 -13.83 -3.55 -14.77
N ALA A 140 -12.55 -3.36 -15.07
CA ALA A 140 -11.90 -3.83 -16.30
C ALA A 140 -11.75 -5.34 -16.29
N ILE A 141 -11.39 -5.90 -15.14
CA ILE A 141 -11.24 -7.34 -14.91
C ILE A 141 -12.60 -8.03 -15.06
N SER A 142 -13.66 -7.55 -14.40
CA SER A 142 -14.99 -8.13 -14.54
C SER A 142 -15.49 -8.10 -15.99
N ALA A 143 -15.25 -7.00 -16.72
CA ALA A 143 -15.59 -6.93 -18.15
C ALA A 143 -14.82 -7.98 -18.97
N MET A 144 -13.53 -8.15 -18.73
CA MET A 144 -12.71 -9.16 -19.40
C MET A 144 -13.12 -10.59 -19.06
N VAL A 145 -13.41 -10.88 -17.79
CA VAL A 145 -13.84 -12.21 -17.34
C VAL A 145 -15.16 -12.59 -18.02
N ARG A 146 -16.16 -11.69 -18.07
CA ARG A 146 -17.42 -11.95 -18.79
C ARG A 146 -17.20 -12.30 -20.26
N GLU A 147 -16.31 -11.59 -20.95
CA GLU A 147 -15.98 -11.88 -22.34
C GLU A 147 -15.29 -13.23 -22.52
N LEU A 148 -14.38 -13.59 -21.61
CA LEU A 148 -13.70 -14.89 -21.61
C LEU A 148 -14.69 -16.04 -21.33
N VAL A 149 -15.65 -15.84 -20.41
CA VAL A 149 -16.70 -16.81 -20.12
C VAL A 149 -17.53 -17.08 -21.37
N GLU A 150 -17.99 -16.04 -22.07
CA GLU A 150 -18.73 -16.21 -23.34
C GLU A 150 -17.89 -16.92 -24.40
N THR A 151 -16.66 -16.47 -24.61
CA THR A 151 -15.76 -16.98 -25.64
C THR A 151 -15.40 -18.44 -25.40
N HIS A 152 -14.95 -18.79 -24.19
CA HIS A 152 -14.49 -20.13 -23.86
C HIS A 152 -15.64 -21.09 -23.55
N GLY A 153 -16.80 -20.59 -23.13
CA GLY A 153 -18.06 -21.33 -23.08
C GLY A 153 -18.51 -21.76 -24.48
N GLY A 154 -18.50 -20.84 -25.45
CA GLY A 154 -18.82 -21.13 -26.85
C GLY A 154 -17.83 -22.12 -27.50
N LYS A 155 -16.54 -22.04 -27.15
CA LYS A 155 -15.50 -22.99 -27.57
C LYS A 155 -15.56 -24.35 -26.85
N GLY A 156 -16.27 -24.46 -25.72
CA GLY A 156 -16.28 -25.64 -24.86
C GLY A 156 -14.94 -25.89 -24.13
N THR A 157 -14.15 -24.84 -23.93
CA THR A 157 -12.85 -24.90 -23.23
C THR A 157 -12.94 -24.43 -21.78
N LEU A 158 -14.02 -23.74 -21.40
CA LEU A 158 -14.32 -23.39 -20.01
C LEU A 158 -14.91 -24.60 -19.27
N GLN A 159 -14.43 -24.85 -18.05
CA GLN A 159 -14.89 -25.88 -17.14
C GLN A 159 -15.09 -25.25 -15.75
N PRO A 160 -16.30 -24.79 -15.43
CA PRO A 160 -16.59 -24.21 -14.12
C PRO A 160 -16.39 -25.25 -13.00
N GLY A 161 -16.08 -24.78 -11.78
CA GLY A 161 -15.94 -25.65 -10.62
C GLY A 161 -15.61 -24.89 -9.34
N ASP A 162 -15.47 -25.65 -8.25
CA ASP A 162 -15.21 -25.09 -6.92
C ASP A 162 -13.84 -24.40 -6.85
N SER A 163 -13.72 -23.42 -5.94
CA SER A 163 -12.43 -22.77 -5.65
C SER A 163 -11.46 -23.76 -4.98
N PRO A 164 -10.17 -23.76 -5.33
CA PRO A 164 -9.14 -24.53 -4.63
C PRO A 164 -8.76 -23.92 -3.26
N TYR A 165 -9.39 -22.82 -2.86
CA TYR A 165 -9.19 -22.15 -1.58
C TYR A 165 -9.55 -23.06 -0.40
N VAL A 166 -8.64 -23.12 0.57
CA VAL A 166 -8.83 -23.77 1.87
C VAL A 166 -8.64 -22.71 2.95
N PRO A 167 -9.67 -22.38 3.74
CA PRO A 167 -9.55 -21.35 4.76
C PRO A 167 -8.62 -21.81 5.90
N PRO A 168 -7.80 -20.90 6.47
CA PRO A 168 -7.04 -21.20 7.68
C PRO A 168 -7.98 -21.43 8.88
N GLU A 169 -7.51 -22.19 9.87
CA GLU A 169 -8.26 -22.36 11.12
C GLU A 169 -8.26 -21.04 11.91
N PRO A 170 -9.44 -20.49 12.27
CA PRO A 170 -9.50 -19.26 13.04
C PRO A 170 -9.01 -19.50 14.48
N GLU A 171 -8.05 -18.72 14.92
CA GLU A 171 -7.64 -18.70 16.33
C GLU A 171 -8.49 -17.67 17.09
N GLN A 172 -8.99 -18.07 18.27
CA GLN A 172 -9.75 -17.18 19.13
C GLN A 172 -8.82 -16.52 20.15
N THR A 173 -8.67 -15.20 20.03
CA THR A 173 -7.87 -14.35 20.92
C THR A 173 -8.72 -13.17 21.42
N ASP A 174 -8.31 -12.52 22.52
CA ASP A 174 -9.07 -11.37 23.05
C ASP A 174 -8.94 -10.11 22.17
N LEU A 175 -7.75 -9.92 21.59
CA LEU A 175 -7.40 -8.97 20.54
C LEU A 175 -6.94 -9.75 19.30
N ARG A 176 -7.05 -9.18 18.11
CA ARG A 176 -6.59 -9.76 16.85
C ARG A 176 -6.00 -8.65 15.99
N PHE A 177 -4.70 -8.73 15.74
CA PHE A 177 -3.93 -7.71 15.03
C PHE A 177 -4.26 -6.27 15.49
N PRO A 178 -4.16 -5.95 16.79
CA PRO A 178 -4.42 -4.59 17.26
C PRO A 178 -3.44 -3.62 16.58
N ALA A 179 -3.93 -2.42 16.25
CA ALA A 179 -3.18 -1.45 15.46
C ALA A 179 -2.63 -0.29 16.31
N ARG A 180 -3.46 0.26 17.21
CA ARG A 180 -3.14 1.43 18.03
C ARG A 180 -3.81 1.35 19.40
N ALA A 181 -3.20 1.97 20.39
CA ALA A 181 -3.78 2.16 21.71
C ALA A 181 -3.66 3.63 22.15
N ILE A 182 -4.63 4.10 22.93
CA ILE A 182 -4.59 5.39 23.63
C ILE A 182 -5.02 5.22 25.09
N ALA A 183 -4.50 6.08 25.97
CA ALA A 183 -4.89 6.09 27.38
C ALA A 183 -6.23 6.81 27.58
N LEU A 184 -7.07 6.27 28.46
CA LEU A 184 -8.28 6.93 28.96
C LEU A 184 -8.01 7.58 30.33
N PRO A 185 -8.77 8.63 30.71
CA PRO A 185 -8.55 9.35 31.97
C PRO A 185 -8.70 8.51 33.25
N ASP A 186 -9.37 7.36 33.18
CA ASP A 186 -9.56 6.42 34.28
C ASP A 186 -8.42 5.40 34.42
N GLY A 187 -7.42 5.45 33.53
CA GLY A 187 -6.27 4.53 33.49
C GLY A 187 -6.49 3.29 32.63
N HIS A 188 -7.67 3.14 32.02
CA HIS A 188 -7.90 2.10 31.01
C HIS A 188 -7.21 2.44 29.69
N LEU A 189 -7.05 1.43 28.84
CA LEU A 189 -6.57 1.61 27.47
C LEU A 189 -7.72 1.43 26.49
N LEU A 190 -7.82 2.30 25.50
CA LEU A 190 -8.66 2.08 24.33
C LEU A 190 -7.79 1.58 23.20
N VAL A 191 -8.13 0.43 22.61
CA VAL A 191 -7.32 -0.26 21.60
C VAL A 191 -8.13 -0.45 20.33
N ALA A 192 -7.54 -0.09 19.19
CA ALA A 192 -8.08 -0.37 17.87
C ALA A 192 -7.76 -1.82 17.53
N ASP A 193 -8.76 -2.70 17.66
CA ASP A 193 -8.65 -4.14 17.48
C ASP A 193 -8.96 -4.48 16.01
N ALA A 194 -8.02 -4.15 15.12
CA ALA A 194 -8.25 -4.05 13.69
C ALA A 194 -8.76 -5.36 13.06
N GLY A 195 -8.15 -6.48 13.42
CA GLY A 195 -8.50 -7.81 12.89
C GLY A 195 -9.84 -8.36 13.39
N HIS A 196 -10.44 -7.77 14.43
CA HIS A 196 -11.83 -8.03 14.80
C HIS A 196 -12.78 -6.91 14.35
N HIS A 197 -12.29 -5.91 13.63
CA HIS A 197 -13.07 -4.79 13.12
C HIS A 197 -13.83 -4.00 14.22
N GLN A 198 -13.19 -3.83 15.38
CA GLN A 198 -13.80 -3.19 16.54
C GLN A 198 -12.80 -2.32 17.30
N VAL A 199 -13.31 -1.50 18.22
CA VAL A 199 -12.50 -0.82 19.23
C VAL A 199 -12.82 -1.46 20.59
N VAL A 200 -11.81 -1.69 21.42
CA VAL A 200 -12.00 -2.31 22.73
C VAL A 200 -11.41 -1.46 23.84
N GLU A 201 -12.00 -1.56 25.03
CA GLU A 201 -11.46 -0.95 26.24
C GLU A 201 -10.87 -2.05 27.13
N LEU A 202 -9.65 -1.82 27.60
CA LEU A 202 -8.89 -2.72 28.46
C LEU A 202 -8.67 -2.11 29.85
N ASP A 203 -8.93 -2.91 30.88
CA ASP A 203 -8.43 -2.69 32.24
C ASP A 203 -7.25 -3.65 32.46
N GLY A 204 -6.03 -3.13 32.34
CA GLY A 204 -4.83 -3.95 32.19
C GLY A 204 -4.90 -4.79 30.91
N GLU A 205 -4.90 -6.12 31.03
CA GLU A 205 -5.01 -7.05 29.90
C GLU A 205 -6.47 -7.50 29.64
N VAL A 206 -7.42 -7.10 30.49
CA VAL A 206 -8.80 -7.61 30.44
C VAL A 206 -9.67 -6.71 29.58
N VAL A 207 -10.31 -7.29 28.57
CA VAL A 207 -11.34 -6.58 27.79
C VAL A 207 -12.58 -6.34 28.64
N VAL A 208 -12.88 -5.07 28.93
CA VAL A 208 -14.04 -4.65 29.73
C VAL A 208 -15.20 -4.16 28.87
N ARG A 209 -14.92 -3.60 27.69
CA ARG A 209 -15.94 -3.15 26.72
C ARG A 209 -15.47 -3.35 25.29
N ARG A 210 -16.44 -3.56 24.38
CA ARG A 210 -16.23 -3.67 22.93
C ARG A 210 -17.18 -2.71 22.22
N PHE A 211 -16.70 -2.06 21.19
CA PHE A 211 -17.41 -1.10 20.36
C PHE A 211 -17.32 -1.57 18.90
N ASP A 212 -18.44 -2.01 18.36
CA ASP A 212 -18.53 -2.53 16.98
C ASP A 212 -18.82 -1.42 15.97
N GLY A 213 -18.91 -1.80 14.70
CA GLY A 213 -19.34 -0.92 13.62
C GLY A 213 -18.19 -0.27 12.85
N PHE A 214 -16.98 -0.84 12.93
CA PHE A 214 -15.79 -0.44 12.18
C PHE A 214 -15.42 -1.53 11.16
N ARG A 215 -14.40 -1.26 10.33
CA ARG A 215 -13.74 -2.21 9.44
C ARG A 215 -12.25 -1.87 9.40
N GLU A 216 -11.50 -2.63 10.21
CA GLU A 216 -10.06 -2.44 10.43
C GLU A 216 -9.75 -1.02 10.94
N PRO A 217 -10.25 -0.64 12.13
CA PRO A 217 -9.85 0.62 12.74
C PRO A 217 -8.35 0.58 13.05
N ASN A 218 -7.59 1.58 12.58
CA ASN A 218 -6.14 1.67 12.82
C ASN A 218 -5.75 2.82 13.75
N GLY A 219 -6.37 3.99 13.59
CA GLY A 219 -6.02 5.21 14.34
C GLY A 219 -7.03 5.59 15.40
N LEU A 220 -6.59 6.11 16.54
CA LEU A 220 -7.45 6.59 17.62
C LEU A 220 -6.97 7.94 18.14
N CYS A 221 -7.88 8.91 18.23
CA CYS A 221 -7.62 10.23 18.78
C CYS A 221 -8.71 10.61 19.78
N LEU A 222 -8.38 10.64 21.08
CA LEU A 222 -9.25 11.22 22.10
C LEU A 222 -9.29 12.74 21.93
N LEU A 223 -10.49 13.30 21.83
CA LEU A 223 -10.68 14.75 21.71
C LEU A 223 -10.48 15.43 23.07
N PRO A 224 -10.02 16.70 23.10
CA PRO A 224 -10.05 17.50 24.33
C PRO A 224 -11.48 17.57 24.91
N ASP A 225 -11.61 17.55 26.24
CA ASP A 225 -12.90 17.50 26.95
C ASP A 225 -13.89 18.59 26.50
N ASP A 226 -13.39 19.81 26.25
CA ASP A 226 -14.23 20.94 25.81
C ASP A 226 -14.74 20.74 24.38
N VAL A 227 -13.92 20.16 23.51
CA VAL A 227 -14.29 19.79 22.13
C VAL A 227 -15.30 18.65 22.18
N ALA A 228 -15.00 17.57 22.89
CA ALA A 228 -15.85 16.38 23.00
C ALA A 228 -17.25 16.73 23.51
N ALA A 229 -17.32 17.58 24.54
CA ALA A 229 -18.59 18.07 25.09
C ALA A 229 -19.40 18.93 24.10
N GLU A 230 -18.72 19.69 23.24
CA GLU A 230 -19.35 20.52 22.20
C GLU A 230 -19.92 19.66 21.06
N VAL A 231 -19.15 18.66 20.60
CA VAL A 231 -19.48 17.90 19.39
C VAL A 231 -20.30 16.62 19.69
N GLY A 232 -20.27 16.14 20.93
CA GLY A 232 -21.04 14.99 21.42
C GLY A 232 -20.46 13.64 21.00
N TYR A 233 -19.15 13.51 20.88
CA TYR A 233 -18.40 12.25 20.73
C TYR A 233 -17.01 12.44 21.33
N ASP A 234 -16.41 11.35 21.80
CA ASP A 234 -15.18 11.41 22.59
C ASP A 234 -13.93 11.11 21.74
N VAL A 235 -14.04 10.15 20.82
CA VAL A 235 -12.89 9.62 20.07
C VAL A 235 -13.15 9.72 18.58
N VAL A 236 -12.16 10.23 17.83
CA VAL A 236 -12.10 10.07 16.37
C VAL A 236 -11.31 8.81 16.06
N VAL A 237 -11.88 7.95 15.23
CA VAL A 237 -11.31 6.68 14.79
C VAL A 237 -11.01 6.77 13.29
N ALA A 238 -9.79 6.42 12.90
CA ALA A 238 -9.43 6.18 11.51
C ALA A 238 -9.93 4.79 11.13
N ASP A 239 -11.09 4.73 10.47
CA ASP A 239 -11.77 3.49 10.09
C ASP A 239 -11.37 3.13 8.66
N THR A 240 -10.22 2.47 8.56
CA THR A 240 -9.34 2.51 7.37
C THR A 240 -9.99 1.91 6.13
N VAL A 241 -10.52 0.69 6.24
CA VAL A 241 -11.10 -0.01 5.08
C VAL A 241 -12.50 0.50 4.75
N ASN A 242 -13.19 1.15 5.70
CA ASN A 242 -14.39 1.91 5.39
C ASN A 242 -14.08 3.29 4.78
N HIS A 243 -12.81 3.64 4.59
CA HIS A 243 -12.37 4.93 4.03
C HIS A 243 -13.09 6.12 4.68
N ARG A 244 -13.17 6.11 6.01
CA ARG A 244 -13.90 7.13 6.76
C ARG A 244 -13.23 7.49 8.08
N LEU A 245 -13.58 8.67 8.58
CA LEU A 245 -13.40 9.00 9.99
C LEU A 245 -14.70 8.69 10.73
N ALA A 246 -14.60 7.96 11.83
CA ALA A 246 -15.74 7.63 12.68
C ALA A 246 -15.62 8.31 14.06
N GLY A 247 -16.74 8.75 14.61
CA GLY A 247 -16.83 9.33 15.95
C GLY A 247 -17.44 8.32 16.91
N LEU A 248 -16.72 7.98 17.97
CA LEU A 248 -17.16 7.07 19.03
C LEU A 248 -17.49 7.84 20.31
N THR A 249 -18.68 7.59 20.86
CA THR A 249 -19.09 8.09 22.18
C THR A 249 -18.90 6.99 23.21
N LEU A 250 -17.92 7.12 24.10
CA LEU A 250 -17.51 6.08 25.05
C LEU A 250 -18.63 5.74 26.05
N ALA A 251 -19.43 6.73 26.46
CA ALA A 251 -20.49 6.52 27.44
C ALA A 251 -21.65 5.67 26.92
N THR A 252 -21.94 5.73 25.61
CA THR A 252 -23.10 5.05 24.98
C THR A 252 -22.69 3.93 24.03
N GLY A 253 -21.45 3.93 23.55
CA GLY A 253 -20.97 3.09 22.45
C GLY A 253 -21.50 3.51 21.08
N GLU A 254 -22.08 4.70 20.95
CA GLU A 254 -22.59 5.19 19.66
C GLU A 254 -21.43 5.51 18.70
N VAL A 255 -21.49 4.95 17.50
CA VAL A 255 -20.56 5.21 16.39
C VAL A 255 -21.28 5.95 15.27
N ARG A 256 -20.69 7.03 14.77
CA ARG A 256 -21.19 7.80 13.61
C ARG A 256 -20.09 8.10 12.61
N THR A 257 -20.44 8.17 11.33
CA THR A 257 -19.54 8.69 10.30
C THR A 257 -19.36 10.21 10.47
N LEU A 258 -18.11 10.66 10.48
CA LEU A 258 -17.72 12.07 10.55
C LEU A 258 -17.31 12.62 9.19
N ALA A 259 -16.56 11.83 8.41
CA ALA A 259 -16.10 12.16 7.06
C ALA A 259 -15.88 10.87 6.25
N GLY A 260 -16.00 10.93 4.92
CA GLY A 260 -15.92 9.78 4.01
C GLY A 260 -17.27 9.08 3.81
N ASP A 261 -17.49 8.55 2.61
CA ASP A 261 -18.76 7.94 2.18
C ASP A 261 -18.73 6.40 2.10
N GLY A 262 -17.62 5.78 2.49
CA GLY A 262 -17.42 4.33 2.36
C GLY A 262 -16.69 3.92 1.08
N THR A 263 -16.45 4.84 0.15
CA THR A 263 -15.75 4.58 -1.11
C THR A 263 -14.37 5.21 -1.10
N GLN A 264 -13.40 4.50 -1.68
CA GLN A 264 -12.02 4.96 -1.78
C GLN A 264 -11.92 6.21 -2.67
N ALA A 265 -11.22 7.23 -2.17
CA ALA A 265 -10.79 8.36 -2.99
C ALA A 265 -9.64 7.96 -3.90
N MET A 266 -9.77 8.29 -5.18
CA MET A 266 -8.71 8.13 -6.17
C MET A 266 -8.07 9.48 -6.49
N GLN A 267 -6.86 9.47 -7.06
CA GLN A 267 -6.21 10.72 -7.43
C GLN A 267 -7.07 11.54 -8.41
N GLY A 268 -7.38 12.77 -8.02
CA GLY A 268 -8.25 13.69 -8.78
C GLY A 268 -9.64 13.86 -8.18
N ASP A 269 -10.01 13.03 -7.21
CA ASP A 269 -11.20 13.24 -6.38
C ASP A 269 -11.02 14.46 -5.45
N GLY A 270 -12.15 14.98 -4.97
CA GLY A 270 -12.18 16.00 -3.94
C GLY A 270 -11.99 15.43 -2.53
N VAL A 271 -12.29 16.23 -1.51
CA VAL A 271 -12.15 15.86 -0.10
C VAL A 271 -13.39 15.16 0.48
N GLU A 272 -14.41 14.90 -0.35
CA GLU A 272 -15.64 14.24 0.08
C GLU A 272 -15.43 12.74 0.37
N ARG A 273 -14.43 12.14 -0.27
CA ARG A 273 -13.99 10.76 -0.09
C ARG A 273 -12.62 10.74 0.54
N LEU A 274 -12.37 9.73 1.36
CA LEU A 274 -11.05 9.49 1.97
C LEU A 274 -10.42 8.26 1.33
N SER A 275 -9.12 8.06 1.54
CA SER A 275 -8.42 6.88 1.04
C SER A 275 -7.51 6.33 2.13
N SER A 276 -8.05 5.32 2.81
CA SER A 276 -7.37 4.57 3.88
C SER A 276 -6.74 5.47 4.95
N PRO A 277 -7.55 6.23 5.73
CA PRO A 277 -7.02 6.95 6.88
C PRO A 277 -6.43 5.94 7.87
N TRP A 278 -5.15 6.11 8.22
CA TRP A 278 -4.40 5.09 8.97
C TRP A 278 -4.19 5.48 10.43
N ASP A 279 -3.80 6.72 10.69
CA ASP A 279 -3.66 7.25 12.05
C ASP A 279 -4.26 8.65 12.17
N VAL A 280 -4.61 9.04 13.39
CA VAL A 280 -5.18 10.34 13.71
C VAL A 280 -4.57 10.92 14.98
N ALA A 281 -4.29 12.23 14.98
CA ALA A 281 -3.75 12.92 16.15
C ALA A 281 -4.33 14.32 16.30
N TRP A 282 -4.61 14.73 17.55
CA TRP A 282 -5.00 16.10 17.85
C TRP A 282 -3.80 17.04 17.78
N TRP A 283 -3.83 18.01 16.87
CA TRP A 283 -2.74 18.98 16.72
C TRP A 283 -3.23 20.31 16.16
N GLN A 284 -2.75 21.42 16.75
CA GLN A 284 -3.11 22.79 16.40
C GLN A 284 -4.63 23.05 16.25
N GLY A 285 -5.44 22.42 17.09
CA GLY A 285 -6.89 22.64 17.16
C GLY A 285 -7.72 21.80 16.18
N ASN A 286 -7.10 20.91 15.41
CA ASN A 286 -7.77 19.98 14.50
C ASN A 286 -7.31 18.55 14.76
N VAL A 287 -8.07 17.59 14.22
CA VAL A 287 -7.60 16.21 14.08
C VAL A 287 -6.83 16.12 12.77
N TRP A 288 -5.54 15.81 12.86
CA TRP A 288 -4.69 15.50 11.72
C TRP A 288 -4.81 14.03 11.39
N VAL A 289 -4.81 13.72 10.10
CA VAL A 289 -5.06 12.39 9.56
C VAL A 289 -3.90 12.00 8.67
N ALA A 290 -3.31 10.85 8.95
CA ALA A 290 -2.36 10.20 8.06
C ALA A 290 -3.16 9.46 6.97
N MET A 291 -3.25 10.06 5.78
CA MET A 291 -4.04 9.53 4.67
C MET A 291 -3.16 8.60 3.82
N ALA A 292 -2.95 7.38 4.32
CA ALA A 292 -1.98 6.43 3.78
C ALA A 292 -2.24 6.10 2.31
N GLY A 293 -3.51 5.89 1.94
CA GLY A 293 -3.92 5.44 0.60
C GLY A 293 -3.65 6.41 -0.54
N ILE A 294 -3.45 7.69 -0.25
CA ILE A 294 -3.07 8.71 -1.24
C ILE A 294 -1.87 9.55 -0.81
N HIS A 295 -1.07 9.04 0.12
CA HIS A 295 0.23 9.60 0.52
C HIS A 295 0.16 11.10 0.87
N GLN A 296 -0.78 11.46 1.75
CA GLN A 296 -1.02 12.84 2.17
C GLN A 296 -1.24 12.96 3.68
N LEU A 297 -1.13 14.19 4.19
CA LEU A 297 -1.66 14.58 5.49
C LEU A 297 -2.92 15.42 5.29
N TRP A 298 -3.99 15.07 6.00
CA TRP A 298 -5.25 15.79 5.97
C TRP A 298 -5.59 16.35 7.35
N THR A 299 -6.50 17.32 7.41
CA THR A 299 -7.09 17.82 8.65
C THR A 299 -8.60 17.62 8.65
N PHE A 300 -9.14 17.42 9.84
CA PHE A 300 -10.56 17.39 10.15
C PHE A 300 -10.85 18.31 11.35
N ASP A 301 -11.75 19.28 11.16
CA ASP A 301 -12.28 20.11 12.25
C ASP A 301 -13.52 19.44 12.83
N PRO A 302 -13.48 18.92 14.08
CA PRO A 302 -14.61 18.22 14.68
C PRO A 302 -15.84 19.11 14.93
N ARG A 303 -15.67 20.45 15.00
CA ARG A 303 -16.75 21.41 15.28
C ARG A 303 -17.54 21.77 14.04
N THR A 304 -16.85 21.95 12.91
CA THR A 304 -17.49 22.32 11.64
C THR A 304 -17.77 21.11 10.75
N GLY A 305 -17.01 20.03 10.91
CA GLY A 305 -17.00 18.88 10.02
C GLY A 305 -16.14 19.09 8.77
N ASP A 306 -15.38 20.18 8.69
CA ASP A 306 -14.57 20.49 7.51
C ASP A 306 -13.37 19.55 7.41
N VAL A 307 -13.12 19.07 6.19
CA VAL A 307 -11.97 18.24 5.82
C VAL A 307 -11.12 18.99 4.79
N ALA A 308 -9.79 18.94 4.94
CA ALA A 308 -8.89 19.57 3.99
C ALA A 308 -7.60 18.78 3.80
N VAL A 309 -7.04 18.86 2.59
CA VAL A 309 -5.66 18.44 2.35
C VAL A 309 -4.74 19.44 3.02
N ALA A 310 -3.88 18.97 3.93
CA ALA A 310 -2.95 19.81 4.66
C ALA A 310 -1.53 19.75 4.09
N ALA A 311 -1.10 18.58 3.62
CA ALA A 311 0.20 18.39 2.97
C ALA A 311 0.20 17.21 2.00
N GLY A 312 1.08 17.25 1.01
CA GLY A 312 1.36 16.15 0.10
C GLY A 312 0.74 16.32 -1.29
N THR A 313 1.39 15.77 -2.31
CA THR A 313 0.99 15.89 -3.73
C THR A 313 0.35 14.64 -4.31
N THR A 314 0.12 13.59 -3.49
CA THR A 314 -0.22 12.20 -3.87
C THR A 314 0.89 11.38 -4.51
N ASN A 315 2.06 11.98 -4.79
CA ASN A 315 3.21 11.20 -5.25
C ASN A 315 3.77 10.37 -4.10
N GLU A 316 4.02 9.09 -4.37
CA GLU A 316 4.70 8.19 -3.45
C GLU A 316 6.21 8.42 -3.50
N GLY A 317 6.82 8.80 -2.37
CA GLY A 317 8.26 8.92 -2.27
C GLY A 317 8.72 9.80 -1.11
N LEU A 318 9.98 10.25 -1.21
CA LEU A 318 10.63 11.05 -0.17
C LEU A 318 11.05 12.41 -0.74
N LEU A 319 10.25 13.44 -0.47
CA LEU A 319 10.58 14.83 -0.80
C LEU A 319 10.20 15.75 0.36
N ASP A 320 11.19 16.45 0.89
CA ASP A 320 11.04 17.51 1.90
C ASP A 320 10.69 18.86 1.24
N GLY A 321 10.20 19.81 2.04
CA GLY A 321 9.89 21.16 1.58
C GLY A 321 8.54 21.67 2.09
N PRO A 322 7.99 22.73 1.46
CA PRO A 322 6.66 23.24 1.79
C PRO A 322 5.58 22.14 1.76
N LEU A 323 4.56 22.25 2.61
CA LEU A 323 3.52 21.22 2.75
C LEU A 323 2.88 20.79 1.41
N GLU A 324 2.64 21.75 0.52
CA GLU A 324 2.00 21.54 -0.78
C GLU A 324 2.90 20.85 -1.83
N ASP A 325 4.21 20.85 -1.61
CA ASP A 325 5.21 20.27 -2.53
C ASP A 325 5.77 18.93 -2.04
N ALA A 326 5.68 18.67 -0.73
CA ALA A 326 6.24 17.48 -0.10
C ALA A 326 5.62 16.18 -0.65
N TRP A 327 6.41 15.11 -0.67
CA TRP A 327 5.95 13.77 -1.04
C TRP A 327 6.02 12.89 0.19
N PHE A 328 5.04 12.02 0.36
CA PHE A 328 4.97 11.03 1.43
C PHE A 328 4.87 9.64 0.81
N ALA A 329 4.94 8.60 1.62
CA ALA A 329 4.79 7.23 1.18
C ALA A 329 4.15 6.41 2.30
N GLN A 330 2.82 6.36 2.28
CA GLN A 330 2.00 5.61 3.23
C GLN A 330 2.27 6.03 4.69
N THR A 331 2.14 7.33 4.98
CA THR A 331 2.20 7.82 6.35
C THR A 331 1.21 7.05 7.23
N SER A 332 1.70 6.46 8.32
CA SER A 332 0.96 5.46 9.10
C SER A 332 0.91 5.74 10.60
N GLY A 333 1.68 6.72 11.09
CA GLY A 333 1.68 7.09 12.50
C GLY A 333 1.89 8.58 12.69
N LEU A 334 1.21 9.18 13.67
CA LEU A 334 1.29 10.59 14.02
C LEU A 334 1.55 10.79 15.52
N ALA A 335 2.36 11.80 15.85
CA ALA A 335 2.57 12.25 17.22
C ALA A 335 2.82 13.76 17.30
N ALA A 336 1.94 14.47 18.00
CA ALA A 336 2.06 15.91 18.25
C ALA A 336 3.12 16.22 19.31
N ASP A 337 3.98 17.20 19.03
CA ASP A 337 5.05 17.68 19.92
C ASP A 337 5.12 19.21 19.87
N GLY A 338 4.21 19.88 20.59
CA GLY A 338 4.12 21.34 20.58
C GLY A 338 3.91 21.92 19.18
N GLU A 339 4.92 22.59 18.64
CA GLU A 339 4.90 23.19 17.29
C GLU A 339 5.23 22.18 16.17
N ARG A 340 5.53 20.93 16.49
CA ARG A 340 5.82 19.87 15.52
C ARG A 340 4.77 18.78 15.50
N LEU A 341 4.61 18.16 14.34
CA LEU A 341 3.90 16.90 14.17
C LEU A 341 4.89 15.87 13.62
N TRP A 342 5.29 14.91 14.44
CA TRP A 342 6.11 13.78 14.03
C TRP A 342 5.27 12.74 13.31
N LEU A 343 5.86 12.10 12.32
CA LEU A 343 5.17 11.09 11.51
C LEU A 343 6.09 9.93 11.12
N ALA A 344 5.53 8.74 11.15
CA ALA A 344 6.14 7.53 10.59
C ALA A 344 5.67 7.38 9.13
N ASP A 345 6.60 7.48 8.19
CA ASP A 345 6.36 7.40 6.75
C ASP A 345 6.84 6.01 6.28
N ALA A 346 5.89 5.07 6.22
CA ALA A 346 6.20 3.64 6.32
C ALA A 346 6.96 3.11 5.09
N GLU A 347 6.50 3.43 3.89
CA GLU A 347 7.07 2.87 2.65
C GLU A 347 8.46 3.44 2.33
N THR A 348 8.79 4.64 2.82
CA THR A 348 10.15 5.22 2.76
C THR A 348 11.04 4.83 3.94
N SER A 349 10.51 4.01 4.86
CA SER A 349 11.20 3.61 6.10
C SER A 349 11.77 4.80 6.86
N SER A 350 10.98 5.86 6.99
CA SER A 350 11.45 7.15 7.47
C SER A 350 10.69 7.69 8.68
N LEU A 351 11.41 8.42 9.53
CA LEU A 351 10.84 9.28 10.56
C LEU A 351 10.93 10.71 10.04
N ARG A 352 9.80 11.41 10.01
CA ARG A 352 9.71 12.77 9.48
C ARG A 352 8.90 13.64 10.43
N TYR A 353 8.88 14.93 10.16
CA TYR A 353 8.05 15.86 10.94
C TYR A 353 7.65 17.08 10.13
N VAL A 354 6.49 17.64 10.49
CA VAL A 354 6.05 18.96 10.06
C VAL A 354 6.49 19.99 11.10
N ASP A 355 7.14 21.07 10.66
CA ASP A 355 7.52 22.21 11.48
C ASP A 355 7.40 23.49 10.65
N ALA A 356 6.83 24.56 11.22
CA ALA A 356 6.70 25.87 10.57
C ALA A 356 6.15 25.88 9.11
N GLY A 357 5.27 24.93 8.75
CA GLY A 357 4.70 24.82 7.40
C GLY A 357 5.60 24.12 6.37
N GLU A 358 6.63 23.42 6.83
CA GLU A 358 7.51 22.60 6.00
C GLU A 358 7.60 21.16 6.55
N VAL A 359 7.89 20.23 5.66
CA VAL A 359 8.14 18.81 5.96
C VAL A 359 9.64 18.56 5.94
N HIS A 360 10.12 17.86 6.95
CA HIS A 360 11.53 17.52 7.11
C HIS A 360 11.72 16.04 7.41
N THR A 361 12.77 15.45 6.85
CA THR A 361 13.17 14.07 7.14
C THR A 361 14.18 14.02 8.28
N ALA A 362 13.88 13.23 9.31
CA ALA A 362 14.78 13.01 10.43
C ALA A 362 15.68 11.79 10.23
N ILE A 363 15.11 10.67 9.80
CA ILE A 363 15.78 9.41 9.44
C ILE A 363 15.10 8.89 8.17
N GLY A 364 15.86 8.32 7.23
CA GLY A 364 15.33 7.65 6.03
C GLY A 364 15.91 8.21 4.73
N HIS A 365 15.97 7.37 3.68
CA HIS A 365 16.66 7.73 2.42
C HIS A 365 15.84 7.45 1.15
N GLY A 366 14.71 6.75 1.25
CA GLY A 366 13.82 6.49 0.12
C GLY A 366 13.11 5.14 0.20
N LEU A 367 12.28 4.83 -0.80
CA LEU A 367 11.38 3.67 -0.84
C LEU A 367 12.05 2.29 -0.75
N PHE A 368 13.36 2.21 -0.98
CA PHE A 368 14.11 0.94 -1.03
C PHE A 368 15.37 0.96 -0.16
N ASP A 369 15.50 1.97 0.71
CA ASP A 369 16.62 2.14 1.62
C ASP A 369 16.15 1.89 3.06
N PHE A 370 16.40 0.70 3.58
CA PHE A 370 15.91 0.28 4.89
C PHE A 370 16.93 -0.60 5.63
N GLY A 371 16.52 -1.15 6.76
CA GLY A 371 17.34 -2.05 7.55
C GLY A 371 17.19 -1.76 9.03
N PHE A 372 18.07 -2.33 9.83
CA PHE A 372 18.06 -2.23 11.28
C PHE A 372 19.41 -1.72 11.74
N LYS A 373 19.59 -0.41 11.83
CA LYS A 373 20.89 0.17 12.21
C LYS A 373 20.71 1.40 13.10
N ASP A 374 21.37 1.40 14.25
CA ASP A 374 21.53 2.57 15.11
C ASP A 374 22.56 3.54 14.52
N GLY A 375 22.47 4.82 14.87
CA GLY A 375 23.46 5.82 14.44
C GLY A 375 22.86 7.20 14.17
N GLY A 376 23.64 8.02 13.47
CA GLY A 376 23.21 9.37 13.08
C GLY A 376 22.24 9.35 11.91
N ARG A 377 21.66 10.51 11.62
CA ARG A 377 20.67 10.72 10.54
C ARG A 377 21.03 10.10 9.19
N ASP A 378 22.32 10.12 8.83
CA ASP A 378 22.81 9.60 7.54
C ASP A 378 22.99 8.07 7.51
N ASP A 379 23.17 7.47 8.69
CA ASP A 379 23.59 6.08 8.84
C ASP A 379 22.50 5.16 9.40
N ALA A 380 21.57 5.74 10.18
CA ALA A 380 20.50 5.00 10.82
C ALA A 380 19.54 4.42 9.79
N ARG A 381 18.99 3.24 10.10
CA ARG A 381 18.01 2.57 9.26
C ARG A 381 16.84 2.08 10.10
N LEU A 382 15.66 2.22 9.51
CA LEU A 382 14.38 1.66 9.94
C LEU A 382 13.87 0.74 8.82
N GLN A 383 12.82 -0.03 9.09
CA GLN A 383 12.09 -0.84 8.14
C GLN A 383 10.59 -0.76 8.42
N HIS A 384 9.87 -0.10 7.51
CA HIS A 384 8.41 0.06 7.54
C HIS A 384 7.82 0.45 8.92
N PRO A 385 8.28 1.58 9.52
CA PRO A 385 7.79 2.01 10.82
C PRO A 385 6.33 2.45 10.74
N LEU A 386 5.50 2.03 11.71
CA LEU A 386 4.08 2.37 11.76
C LEU A 386 3.75 3.28 12.93
N GLY A 387 4.30 3.01 14.11
CA GLY A 387 4.02 3.76 15.34
C GLY A 387 5.06 4.85 15.62
N VAL A 388 4.60 5.99 16.10
CA VAL A 388 5.46 7.08 16.62
C VAL A 388 4.82 7.71 17.85
N ALA A 389 5.64 8.07 18.85
CA ALA A 389 5.20 8.83 20.02
C ALA A 389 6.31 9.73 20.56
N VAL A 390 5.92 10.83 21.22
CA VAL A 390 6.86 11.65 21.98
C VAL A 390 7.08 11.00 23.34
N LEU A 391 8.33 10.78 23.71
CA LEU A 391 8.71 10.19 24.99
C LEU A 391 8.81 11.27 26.09
N PRO A 392 8.77 10.90 27.39
CA PRO A 392 8.75 11.88 28.48
C PRO A 392 10.01 12.77 28.56
N ASP A 393 11.13 12.31 27.99
CA ASP A 393 12.38 13.06 27.90
C ASP A 393 12.45 14.01 26.68
N GLY A 394 11.37 14.09 25.88
CA GLY A 394 11.30 14.89 24.66
C GLY A 394 11.97 14.25 23.44
N THR A 395 12.48 13.02 23.57
CA THR A 395 12.92 12.22 22.42
C THR A 395 11.73 11.52 21.75
N ILE A 396 11.94 10.94 20.58
CA ILE A 396 10.88 10.37 19.76
C ILE A 396 11.02 8.85 19.75
N GLY A 397 9.98 8.16 20.22
CA GLY A 397 9.85 6.71 20.13
C GLY A 397 9.30 6.33 18.76
N VAL A 398 9.90 5.34 18.12
CA VAL A 398 9.49 4.83 16.80
C VAL A 398 9.33 3.31 16.88
N CYS A 399 8.14 2.82 16.56
CA CYS A 399 7.91 1.41 16.31
C CYS A 399 8.46 1.05 14.93
N ASP A 400 9.63 0.43 14.93
CA ASP A 400 10.33 -0.04 13.74
C ASP A 400 9.79 -1.44 13.39
N THR A 401 8.57 -1.43 12.86
CA THR A 401 7.63 -2.56 12.80
C THR A 401 8.25 -3.83 12.23
N TYR A 402 8.85 -3.76 11.05
CA TYR A 402 9.36 -4.94 10.36
C TYR A 402 10.72 -5.40 10.90
N ASN A 403 11.38 -4.57 11.72
CA ASN A 403 12.53 -5.01 12.49
C ASN A 403 12.14 -5.56 13.87
N GLY A 404 10.85 -5.59 14.20
CA GLY A 404 10.36 -6.06 15.50
C GLY A 404 10.94 -5.28 16.68
N ALA A 405 11.12 -3.96 16.52
CA ALA A 405 11.88 -3.15 17.48
C ALA A 405 11.18 -1.83 17.86
N LEU A 406 11.47 -1.38 19.08
CA LEU A 406 11.18 -0.02 19.54
C LEU A 406 12.49 0.78 19.53
N ARG A 407 12.49 1.91 18.83
CA ARG A 407 13.67 2.78 18.65
C ARG A 407 13.44 4.14 19.30
N ARG A 408 14.53 4.82 19.69
CA ARG A 408 14.54 6.18 20.21
C ARG A 408 15.37 7.07 19.30
N PHE A 409 14.77 8.14 18.81
CA PHE A 409 15.43 9.21 18.10
C PHE A 409 15.55 10.45 18.99
N ASP A 410 16.75 10.96 19.20
CA ASP A 410 17.01 12.22 19.89
C ASP A 410 17.11 13.36 18.86
N PRO A 411 16.14 14.30 18.81
CA PRO A 411 16.18 15.41 17.86
C PRO A 411 17.36 16.39 18.08
N ALA A 412 17.86 16.50 19.31
CA ALA A 412 18.93 17.41 19.68
C ALA A 412 20.30 16.90 19.23
N THR A 413 20.55 15.59 19.34
CA THR A 413 21.81 14.97 18.87
C THR A 413 21.72 14.40 17.46
N GLY A 414 20.51 14.13 16.97
CA GLY A 414 20.26 13.45 15.69
C GLY A 414 20.60 11.96 15.72
N GLN A 415 20.54 11.32 16.89
CA GLN A 415 20.92 9.91 17.05
C GLN A 415 19.69 9.03 17.19
N LEU A 416 19.68 7.92 16.45
CA LEU A 416 18.74 6.80 16.61
C LEU A 416 19.42 5.68 17.40
N THR A 417 18.72 5.16 18.41
CA THR A 417 19.17 4.06 19.28
C THR A 417 18.06 3.04 19.48
N THR A 418 18.42 1.81 19.83
CA THR A 418 17.44 0.75 20.13
C THR A 418 17.03 0.77 21.61
N ILE A 419 15.71 0.68 21.87
CA ILE A 419 15.12 0.50 23.20
C ILE A 419 14.82 -1.00 23.45
N ALA A 420 14.13 -1.64 22.50
CA ALA A 420 13.72 -3.05 22.64
C ALA A 420 13.67 -3.75 21.27
N THR A 421 13.82 -5.07 21.27
CA THR A 421 13.73 -5.95 20.09
C THR A 421 12.93 -7.20 20.41
N GLY A 422 12.56 -7.97 19.39
CA GLY A 422 11.78 -9.20 19.54
C GLY A 422 10.28 -8.94 19.75
N LEU A 423 9.81 -7.76 19.34
CA LEU A 423 8.39 -7.39 19.34
C LEU A 423 7.74 -7.92 18.05
N GLY A 424 6.53 -8.49 18.16
CA GLY A 424 5.76 -9.00 17.03
C GLY A 424 5.06 -7.90 16.25
N GLU A 425 5.75 -7.34 15.25
CA GLU A 425 5.28 -6.23 14.41
C GLU A 425 4.66 -5.08 15.24
N PRO A 426 5.49 -4.35 16.01
CA PRO A 426 4.99 -3.25 16.82
C PRO A 426 4.36 -2.18 15.94
N SER A 427 3.06 -1.96 16.04
CA SER A 427 2.29 -1.07 15.17
C SER A 427 1.96 0.27 15.82
N GLY A 428 1.92 0.32 17.15
CA GLY A 428 1.56 1.51 17.91
C GLY A 428 2.37 1.65 19.19
N LEU A 429 2.63 2.89 19.58
CA LEU A 429 3.31 3.27 20.81
C LEU A 429 2.44 4.26 21.59
N LEU A 430 2.13 3.91 22.84
CA LEU A 430 1.46 4.79 23.79
C LEU A 430 2.42 5.05 24.96
N VAL A 431 2.51 6.32 25.36
CA VAL A 431 3.23 6.73 26.57
C VAL A 431 2.24 7.35 27.54
N ASP A 432 2.17 6.81 28.75
CA ASP A 432 1.38 7.35 29.85
C ASP A 432 2.27 7.51 31.09
N GLY A 433 2.60 8.76 31.43
CA GLY A 433 3.61 9.06 32.44
C GLY A 433 4.99 8.50 32.06
N ASP A 434 5.56 7.66 32.93
CA ASP A 434 6.85 6.98 32.71
C ASP A 434 6.69 5.59 32.06
N THR A 435 5.45 5.14 31.83
CA THR A 435 5.15 3.82 31.27
C THR A 435 4.95 3.92 29.75
N ALA A 436 5.58 3.02 29.01
CA ALA A 436 5.36 2.87 27.57
C ALA A 436 4.67 1.55 27.28
N TYR A 437 3.62 1.60 26.47
CA TYR A 437 2.91 0.44 25.96
C TYR A 437 3.16 0.32 24.46
N VAL A 438 3.56 -0.87 24.04
CA VAL A 438 3.72 -1.22 22.63
C VAL A 438 2.56 -2.12 22.22
N VAL A 439 1.88 -1.76 21.14
CA VAL A 439 0.90 -2.61 20.48
C VAL A 439 1.64 -3.56 19.54
N GLU A 440 1.68 -4.85 19.85
CA GLU A 440 2.28 -5.88 19.01
C GLU A 440 1.18 -6.54 18.15
N SER A 441 1.06 -6.08 16.91
CA SER A 441 -0.04 -6.50 16.02
C SER A 441 0.01 -8.00 15.75
N ALA A 442 1.16 -8.51 15.29
CA ALA A 442 1.33 -9.92 14.97
C ALA A 442 1.30 -10.83 16.20
N ALA A 443 1.53 -10.29 17.41
CA ALA A 443 1.43 -11.03 18.67
C ALA A 443 0.07 -10.86 19.38
N HIS A 444 -0.88 -10.14 18.76
CA HIS A 444 -2.25 -9.97 19.25
C HIS A 444 -2.36 -9.41 20.67
N ARG A 445 -1.49 -8.46 21.03
CA ARG A 445 -1.42 -7.97 22.42
C ARG A 445 -0.92 -6.54 22.53
N VAL A 446 -1.11 -5.96 23.71
CA VAL A 446 -0.45 -4.71 24.14
C VAL A 446 0.46 -5.06 25.31
N VAL A 447 1.72 -4.65 25.27
CA VAL A 447 2.72 -4.96 26.30
C VAL A 447 3.35 -3.70 26.85
N GLU A 448 3.63 -3.71 28.15
CA GLU A 448 4.47 -2.71 28.78
C GLU A 448 5.95 -2.93 28.42
N VAL A 449 6.65 -1.85 28.05
CA VAL A 449 8.07 -1.87 27.70
C VAL A 449 8.81 -0.79 28.50
N SER A 450 9.96 -1.16 29.05
CA SER A 450 10.85 -0.19 29.70
C SER A 450 11.46 0.75 28.65
N LEU A 451 11.44 2.05 28.94
CA LEU A 451 12.10 3.08 28.13
C LEU A 451 13.61 3.17 28.38
N GLU A 452 14.20 2.33 29.23
CA GLU A 452 15.66 2.25 29.37
C GLU A 452 16.27 1.58 28.13
N SER A 453 17.31 2.20 27.54
CA SER A 453 17.98 1.60 26.37
C SER A 453 18.72 0.32 26.76
N THR A 454 18.50 -0.75 25.99
CA THR A 454 19.19 -2.04 26.16
C THR A 454 20.64 -2.05 25.62
N GLY A 455 21.15 -0.93 25.11
CA GLY A 455 22.46 -0.82 24.47
C GLY A 455 22.38 -0.86 22.94
N ALA A 456 23.48 -0.45 22.27
CA ALA A 456 23.55 -0.32 20.82
C ALA A 456 23.62 -1.69 20.13
N ASP A 457 22.73 -1.92 19.16
CA ASP A 457 22.79 -3.12 18.31
C ASP A 457 23.63 -2.87 17.07
N THR A 458 24.53 -3.81 16.74
CA THR A 458 25.29 -3.79 15.48
C THR A 458 24.47 -4.49 14.41
N GLY A 459 23.32 -3.90 14.06
CA GLY A 459 22.37 -4.52 13.14
C GLY A 459 22.82 -4.46 11.67
N PHE A 460 21.87 -4.70 10.76
CA PHE A 460 22.13 -4.84 9.32
C PHE A 460 21.60 -3.64 8.52
N GLU A 461 22.19 -3.42 7.35
CA GLU A 461 21.62 -2.55 6.32
C GLU A 461 21.12 -3.41 5.17
N ALA A 462 19.93 -3.10 4.66
CA ALA A 462 19.37 -3.79 3.52
C ALA A 462 18.85 -2.79 2.48
N ARG A 463 18.79 -3.24 1.24
CA ARG A 463 18.11 -2.53 0.16
C ARG A 463 17.32 -3.56 -0.61
N THR A 464 16.10 -3.25 -1.03
CA THR A 464 15.43 -4.11 -2.00
C THR A 464 16.25 -4.10 -3.28
N GLN A 465 16.84 -5.23 -3.62
CA GLN A 465 17.41 -5.41 -4.95
C GLN A 465 16.29 -5.80 -5.90
N ARG A 466 15.55 -4.81 -6.40
CA ARG A 466 14.67 -5.05 -7.55
C ARG A 466 15.54 -5.54 -8.71
N PRO A 467 15.12 -6.58 -9.46
CA PRO A 467 15.87 -7.09 -10.59
C PRO A 467 16.26 -5.96 -11.55
N VAL A 468 17.56 -5.83 -11.80
CA VAL A 468 18.09 -4.79 -12.70
C VAL A 468 17.76 -5.18 -14.13
N THR A 469 17.08 -4.28 -14.85
CA THR A 469 16.76 -4.47 -16.27
C THR A 469 17.95 -4.05 -17.11
N GLU A 470 18.52 -4.97 -17.88
CA GLU A 470 19.62 -4.65 -18.79
C GLU A 470 19.09 -4.04 -20.09
N ILE A 471 19.43 -2.79 -20.36
CA ILE A 471 18.93 -2.02 -21.51
C ILE A 471 20.07 -1.39 -22.31
N GLY A 472 19.79 -1.10 -23.58
CA GLY A 472 20.69 -0.36 -24.44
C GLY A 472 20.80 1.12 -24.06
N ALA A 473 21.82 1.80 -24.59
CA ALA A 473 22.01 3.24 -24.38
C ALA A 473 20.90 4.09 -25.02
N THR A 474 20.22 3.56 -26.04
CA THR A 474 19.04 4.15 -26.66
C THR A 474 17.93 3.13 -26.52
N VAL A 475 16.84 3.49 -25.83
CA VAL A 475 15.73 2.58 -25.52
C VAL A 475 14.40 3.21 -25.93
N GLU A 476 13.52 2.44 -26.56
CA GLU A 476 12.13 2.82 -26.80
C GLU A 476 11.29 2.43 -25.57
N LEU A 477 10.90 3.41 -24.78
CA LEU A 477 9.94 3.23 -23.69
C LEU A 477 8.52 3.21 -24.27
N ARG A 478 7.76 2.15 -23.98
CA ARG A 478 6.36 1.98 -24.36
C ARG A 478 5.51 1.68 -23.15
N VAL A 479 4.46 2.46 -22.98
CA VAL A 479 3.42 2.23 -21.97
C VAL A 479 2.14 1.80 -22.69
N PRO A 480 2.00 0.51 -23.06
CA PRO A 480 0.82 0.06 -23.78
C PRO A 480 -0.44 0.22 -22.91
N PHE A 481 -1.44 0.86 -23.49
CA PHE A 481 -2.77 1.01 -22.92
C PHE A 481 -3.83 0.64 -23.96
N THR A 482 -4.79 -0.17 -23.57
CA THR A 482 -5.96 -0.57 -24.35
C THR A 482 -7.16 -0.47 -23.41
N PRO A 483 -8.16 0.38 -23.73
CA PRO A 483 -9.34 0.49 -22.91
C PRO A 483 -10.00 -0.87 -22.65
N PRO A 484 -10.55 -1.09 -21.44
CA PRO A 484 -11.32 -2.27 -21.14
C PRO A 484 -12.49 -2.50 -22.13
N PRO A 485 -13.00 -3.74 -22.26
CA PRO A 485 -14.20 -4.00 -23.04
C PRO A 485 -15.35 -3.09 -22.61
N GLY A 486 -16.03 -2.47 -23.58
CA GLY A 486 -17.12 -1.52 -23.31
C GLY A 486 -16.66 -0.08 -23.05
N GLN A 487 -15.35 0.20 -23.04
CA GLN A 487 -14.82 1.56 -22.90
C GLN A 487 -14.03 2.01 -24.14
N LYS A 488 -13.83 3.32 -24.25
CA LYS A 488 -13.03 3.95 -25.30
C LYS A 488 -12.15 5.06 -24.73
N VAL A 489 -11.03 5.30 -25.40
CA VAL A 489 -10.26 6.53 -25.18
C VAL A 489 -11.12 7.72 -25.61
N ASP A 490 -11.20 8.76 -24.78
CA ASP A 490 -11.93 9.98 -25.09
C ASP A 490 -10.99 11.18 -25.22
N ASP A 491 -10.61 11.48 -26.47
CA ASP A 491 -9.70 12.60 -26.77
C ASP A 491 -10.45 13.91 -27.12
N ARG A 492 -11.76 14.01 -26.83
CA ARG A 492 -12.59 15.17 -27.20
C ARG A 492 -12.05 16.51 -26.66
N PHE A 493 -11.38 16.50 -25.51
CA PHE A 493 -10.88 17.70 -24.82
C PHE A 493 -9.36 17.80 -24.80
N GLY A 494 -8.66 17.00 -25.61
CA GLY A 494 -7.21 16.88 -25.63
C GLY A 494 -6.77 15.44 -25.41
N PRO A 495 -5.47 15.18 -25.38
CA PRO A 495 -4.96 13.83 -25.14
C PRO A 495 -5.42 13.32 -23.77
N SER A 496 -6.02 12.15 -23.78
CA SER A 496 -6.49 11.42 -22.60
C SER A 496 -5.36 10.77 -21.79
N SER A 497 -4.11 10.91 -22.23
CA SER A 497 -2.94 10.28 -21.62
C SER A 497 -1.85 11.27 -21.24
N GLN A 498 -1.05 10.88 -20.24
CA GLN A 498 0.14 11.59 -19.79
C GLN A 498 1.23 10.58 -19.47
N LEU A 499 2.47 10.93 -19.81
CA LEU A 499 3.68 10.19 -19.47
C LEU A 499 4.74 11.16 -18.95
N ILE A 500 5.27 10.90 -17.76
CA ILE A 500 6.37 11.64 -17.15
C ILE A 500 7.53 10.67 -16.95
N VAL A 501 8.73 11.07 -17.37
CA VAL A 501 9.94 10.28 -17.15
C VAL A 501 11.00 11.13 -16.48
N THR A 502 11.56 10.63 -15.37
CA THR A 502 12.76 11.19 -14.72
C THR A 502 13.71 10.05 -14.36
N ALA A 503 14.87 10.37 -13.77
CA ALA A 503 15.81 9.34 -13.34
C ALA A 503 16.60 9.74 -12.09
N THR A 504 17.08 8.71 -11.40
CA THR A 504 18.09 8.84 -10.34
C THR A 504 19.31 8.00 -10.70
N PRO A 505 20.51 8.60 -10.83
CA PRO A 505 20.75 10.04 -10.81
C PRO A 505 20.12 10.74 -12.03
N PRO A 506 19.80 12.05 -11.96
CA PRO A 506 19.25 12.79 -13.11
C PRO A 506 20.14 12.74 -14.35
N SER A 507 21.46 12.63 -14.16
CA SER A 507 22.45 12.48 -15.24
C SER A 507 22.34 11.18 -16.03
N LEU A 508 21.52 10.22 -15.58
CA LEU A 508 21.30 8.96 -16.31
C LEU A 508 20.62 9.22 -17.67
N ILE A 509 19.71 10.19 -17.76
CA ILE A 509 19.02 10.55 -19.00
C ILE A 509 19.70 11.75 -19.63
N ARG A 510 20.13 11.62 -20.90
CA ARG A 510 20.65 12.71 -21.73
C ARG A 510 19.56 13.37 -22.57
N GLY A 511 18.48 12.64 -22.87
CA GLY A 511 17.33 13.16 -23.60
C GLY A 511 16.15 12.21 -23.54
N GLY A 512 14.94 12.75 -23.65
CA GLY A 512 13.71 11.97 -23.51
C GLY A 512 13.15 11.93 -22.09
N ASP A 513 13.59 12.79 -21.18
CA ASP A 513 12.97 13.03 -19.88
C ASP A 513 11.79 14.03 -19.98
N GLY A 514 11.12 14.26 -18.85
CA GLY A 514 10.04 15.23 -18.71
C GLY A 514 8.67 14.69 -19.11
N ARG A 515 7.70 15.60 -19.21
CA ARG A 515 6.28 15.30 -19.43
C ARG A 515 5.89 15.34 -20.91
N THR A 516 5.13 14.35 -21.37
CA THR A 516 4.48 14.29 -22.68
C THR A 516 3.09 13.65 -22.57
N THR A 517 2.32 13.64 -23.65
CA THR A 517 1.05 12.91 -23.76
C THR A 517 1.20 11.60 -24.53
N ASP A 518 2.26 11.42 -25.31
CA ASP A 518 2.55 10.19 -26.03
C ASP A 518 3.01 9.09 -25.07
N LEU A 519 2.35 7.93 -25.11
CA LEU A 519 2.71 6.75 -24.31
C LEU A 519 3.90 5.96 -24.89
N VAL A 520 4.57 6.49 -25.90
CA VAL A 520 5.77 5.92 -26.50
C VAL A 520 6.81 7.01 -26.69
N ARG A 521 8.05 6.77 -26.26
CA ARG A 521 9.16 7.70 -26.49
C ARG A 521 10.52 7.01 -26.46
N THR A 522 11.47 7.60 -27.18
CA THR A 522 12.88 7.20 -27.08
C THR A 522 13.55 7.92 -25.91
N LEU A 523 14.28 7.15 -25.09
CA LEU A 523 15.18 7.66 -24.07
C LEU A 523 16.62 7.48 -24.55
N GLU A 524 17.41 8.55 -24.44
CA GLU A 524 18.86 8.53 -24.66
C GLU A 524 19.53 8.52 -23.29
N LEU A 525 20.17 7.41 -22.94
CA LEU A 525 20.79 7.18 -21.64
C LEU A 525 22.30 7.41 -21.70
N ASP A 526 22.91 7.79 -20.58
CA ASP A 526 24.36 7.98 -20.49
C ASP A 526 25.09 6.68 -20.10
N PRO A 527 25.83 6.02 -21.02
CA PRO A 527 26.55 4.80 -20.69
C PRO A 527 27.67 5.00 -19.65
N MET A 528 28.12 6.25 -19.44
CA MET A 528 29.14 6.58 -18.43
C MET A 528 28.59 6.54 -17.01
N VAL A 529 27.27 6.71 -16.83
CA VAL A 529 26.61 6.54 -15.53
C VAL A 529 26.49 5.05 -15.21
N GLY A 530 26.22 4.22 -16.23
CA GLY A 530 26.23 2.75 -16.15
C GLY A 530 24.95 2.17 -15.54
N GLU A 531 24.60 2.58 -14.32
CA GLU A 531 23.41 2.09 -13.59
C GLU A 531 22.60 3.24 -12.98
N GLY A 532 21.30 3.04 -12.84
CA GLY A 532 20.41 3.96 -12.13
C GLY A 532 18.97 3.48 -12.12
N VAL A 533 18.04 4.36 -11.76
CA VAL A 533 16.60 4.07 -11.74
C VAL A 533 15.89 5.05 -12.66
N LEU A 534 15.09 4.53 -13.59
CA LEU A 534 14.13 5.32 -14.35
C LEU A 534 12.84 5.42 -13.54
N HIS A 535 12.35 6.63 -13.32
CA HIS A 535 11.03 6.87 -12.72
C HIS A 535 10.07 7.22 -13.84
N VAL A 536 9.07 6.38 -14.07
CA VAL A 536 8.09 6.52 -15.14
C VAL A 536 6.72 6.62 -14.51
N ALA A 537 6.01 7.72 -14.72
CA ALA A 537 4.63 7.89 -14.27
C ALA A 537 3.74 8.00 -15.50
N ALA A 538 2.73 7.14 -15.62
CA ALA A 538 1.79 7.19 -16.73
C ALA A 538 0.34 7.22 -16.25
N ARG A 539 -0.48 7.96 -17.00
CA ARG A 539 -1.93 8.07 -16.78
C ARG A 539 -2.64 7.98 -18.11
N ALA A 540 -3.80 7.32 -18.14
CA ALA A 540 -4.68 7.28 -19.28
C ALA A 540 -6.14 7.23 -18.83
N ALA A 541 -7.01 8.01 -19.45
CA ALA A 541 -8.44 7.97 -19.19
C ALA A 541 -9.18 7.16 -20.26
N SER A 542 -10.13 6.34 -19.84
CA SER A 542 -11.10 5.69 -20.73
C SER A 542 -12.51 5.90 -20.21
N CYS A 543 -13.49 6.06 -21.11
CA CYS A 543 -14.88 6.31 -20.76
C CYS A 543 -15.80 5.27 -21.37
N ASP A 544 -16.95 5.05 -20.74
CA ASP A 544 -17.97 4.12 -21.23
C ASP A 544 -18.37 4.44 -22.68
N ALA A 545 -18.29 3.44 -23.55
CA ALA A 545 -18.51 3.62 -24.98
C ALA A 545 -19.95 4.05 -25.29
N ASP A 546 -20.92 3.57 -24.51
CA ASP A 546 -22.36 3.74 -24.70
C ASP A 546 -22.96 4.94 -23.94
N GLY A 547 -22.17 5.66 -23.14
CA GLY A 547 -22.67 6.70 -22.23
C GLY A 547 -22.94 8.10 -22.84
N GLY A 548 -22.60 8.33 -24.11
CA GLY A 548 -22.86 9.62 -24.79
C GLY A 548 -22.15 10.82 -24.14
N GLU A 549 -22.86 11.93 -23.92
CA GLU A 549 -22.32 13.15 -23.27
C GLU A 549 -22.13 13.01 -21.74
N GLY A 550 -22.65 11.95 -21.11
CA GLY A 550 -22.55 11.69 -19.67
C GLY A 550 -21.86 10.37 -19.34
N ALA A 551 -21.02 9.85 -20.23
CA ALA A 551 -20.25 8.63 -19.99
C ALA A 551 -19.37 8.78 -18.74
N ALA A 552 -19.40 7.79 -17.85
CA ALA A 552 -18.43 7.74 -16.76
C ALA A 552 -17.04 7.52 -17.36
N CYS A 553 -16.06 8.24 -16.85
CA CYS A 553 -14.66 8.12 -17.23
C CYS A 553 -13.87 7.56 -16.05
N HIS A 554 -12.93 6.69 -16.38
CA HIS A 554 -12.08 5.95 -15.45
C HIS A 554 -10.64 6.33 -15.72
N MET A 555 -9.94 6.77 -14.69
CA MET A 555 -8.51 7.08 -14.75
C MET A 555 -7.71 5.81 -14.44
N HIS A 556 -6.78 5.47 -15.33
CA HIS A 556 -5.80 4.40 -15.14
C HIS A 556 -4.46 5.06 -14.90
N GLN A 557 -3.78 4.70 -13.83
CA GLN A 557 -2.51 5.32 -13.48
C GLN A 557 -1.55 4.30 -12.88
N GLN A 558 -0.27 4.46 -13.19
CA GLN A 558 0.80 3.73 -12.53
C GLN A 558 2.11 4.51 -12.57
N ASP A 559 2.84 4.42 -11.45
CA ASP A 559 4.21 4.89 -11.33
C ASP A 559 5.16 3.69 -11.20
N TRP A 560 6.22 3.67 -12.00
CA TRP A 560 7.26 2.63 -11.99
C TRP A 560 8.59 3.25 -11.63
N GLY A 561 9.30 2.61 -10.69
CA GLY A 561 10.74 2.75 -10.57
C GLY A 561 11.41 1.55 -11.23
N VAL A 562 12.12 1.73 -12.34
CA VAL A 562 12.78 0.63 -13.05
C VAL A 562 14.29 0.75 -12.84
N PRO A 563 14.91 -0.10 -12.00
CA PRO A 563 16.37 -0.18 -11.94
C PRO A 563 16.89 -0.68 -13.29
N VAL A 564 17.84 0.04 -13.85
CA VAL A 564 18.40 -0.23 -15.17
C VAL A 564 19.92 -0.28 -15.11
N ARG A 565 20.50 -1.19 -15.89
CA ARG A 565 21.92 -1.23 -16.21
C ARG A 565 22.09 -1.09 -17.72
N ILE A 566 22.88 -0.12 -18.13
CA ILE A 566 23.17 0.12 -19.53
C ILE A 566 24.25 -0.87 -19.97
N THR A 567 23.90 -1.78 -20.87
CA THR A 567 24.84 -2.76 -21.42
C THR A 567 24.86 -2.66 -22.96
N PRO A 568 25.98 -3.02 -23.62
CA PRO A 568 26.04 -2.99 -25.09
C PRO A 568 25.02 -3.91 -25.78
N ASP A 569 24.64 -5.00 -25.12
CA ASP A 569 23.71 -6.02 -25.61
C ASP A 569 22.32 -5.93 -24.93
N GLY A 570 22.06 -4.87 -24.17
CA GLY A 570 20.81 -4.69 -23.44
C GLY A 570 19.62 -4.46 -24.36
N GLU A 571 18.42 -4.69 -23.85
CA GLU A 571 17.20 -4.53 -24.63
C GLU A 571 17.02 -3.09 -25.13
N ALA A 572 16.63 -2.95 -26.40
CA ALA A 572 16.33 -1.65 -27.01
C ALA A 572 14.88 -1.21 -26.77
N ASP A 573 14.09 -2.03 -26.09
CA ASP A 573 12.68 -1.80 -25.79
C ASP A 573 12.46 -1.94 -24.29
N LEU A 574 11.74 -0.99 -23.68
CA LEU A 574 11.26 -1.09 -22.30
C LEU A 574 9.74 -0.96 -22.32
N VAL A 575 9.03 -2.04 -21.95
CA VAL A 575 7.57 -2.09 -21.97
C VAL A 575 7.03 -2.09 -20.54
N LEU A 576 6.20 -1.10 -20.22
CA LEU A 576 5.55 -0.94 -18.91
C LEU A 576 4.03 -0.87 -19.11
N PRO A 577 3.32 -2.02 -19.11
CA PRO A 577 1.90 -2.04 -19.39
C PRO A 577 1.08 -1.33 -18.32
N LEU A 578 0.31 -0.31 -18.72
CA LEU A 578 -0.66 0.35 -17.83
C LEU A 578 -1.98 -0.45 -17.76
N GLY A 579 -2.37 -1.00 -18.91
CA GLY A 579 -3.56 -1.83 -19.08
C GLY A 579 -3.53 -2.36 -20.50
N ALA A 580 -2.89 -3.51 -20.71
CA ALA A 580 -2.63 -4.03 -22.05
C ALA A 580 -3.33 -5.36 -22.27
N ARG A 581 -4.16 -5.39 -23.30
CA ARG A 581 -4.76 -6.63 -23.78
C ARG A 581 -3.82 -7.31 -24.77
N ALA A 582 -3.58 -8.60 -24.59
CA ALA A 582 -3.07 -9.42 -25.68
C ALA A 582 -4.23 -9.58 -26.67
N VAL A 583 -4.27 -8.71 -27.68
CA VAL A 583 -5.35 -8.72 -28.67
C VAL A 583 -5.28 -10.05 -29.42
N ASP A 584 -6.17 -10.97 -29.06
CA ASP A 584 -6.44 -12.17 -29.84
C ASP A 584 -7.38 -11.82 -30.99
N SER A 585 -7.06 -12.40 -32.15
CA SER A 585 -7.69 -12.20 -33.46
C SER A 585 -9.13 -12.69 -33.55
#